data_AF-A0A5P9P8X4-F1
#
_entry.id   AF-A0A5P9P8X4-F1
#
_cell.length_a   1.000
_cell.length_b   1.000
_cell.length_c   1.000
_cell.angle_alpha   90.00
_cell.angle_beta   90.00
_cell.angle_gamma   90.00
#
_symmetry.space_group_name_H-M   'P 1'
#
loop_
_entity.id
_entity.type
_entity.pdbx_description
1 polymer ?
#
loop_
_entity_poly.entity_id
_entity_poly.type
_entity_poly.pdbx_seq_one_letter_code
_entity_poly.pdbx_strand_id
1 'polypeptide(L)'
;MDCPACDSPVTLEVGPEQPPSTSLPDALLAAEEDECIEITRNCWTCGWHEDRQIRVESIEATEGDEAAVERAMLLDEITDELSTIDSLATLKDTLAEVRRQRRLEPTTTETDRDTTGE
;
A
#
# COMPACT_ATOMS: atom_id res chain seq x y z
N MET A 1 22.26 15.72 14.85
CA MET A 1 23.67 15.49 15.25
C MET A 1 24.38 16.82 15.19
N ASP A 2 25.28 17.08 16.13
CA ASP A 2 25.95 18.38 16.25
C ASP A 2 27.41 18.29 15.78
N CYS A 3 27.95 19.43 15.37
CA CYS A 3 29.33 19.58 14.94
C CYS A 3 30.26 19.49 16.16
N PRO A 4 31.28 18.62 16.16
CA PRO A 4 32.18 18.48 17.30
C PRO A 4 33.07 19.71 17.55
N ALA A 5 33.16 20.62 16.59
CA ALA A 5 33.99 21.82 16.68
C ALA A 5 33.25 23.07 17.19
N CYS A 6 31.93 23.15 17.00
CA CYS A 6 31.17 24.38 17.32
C CYS A 6 29.72 24.13 17.76
N ASP A 7 29.35 22.87 18.04
CA ASP A 7 28.02 22.44 18.52
C ASP A 7 26.83 22.85 17.63
N SER A 8 27.09 23.30 16.40
CA SER A 8 26.05 23.67 15.45
C SER A 8 25.52 22.45 14.70
N PRO A 9 24.27 22.48 14.17
CA PRO A 9 23.74 21.38 13.39
C PRO A 9 24.61 21.03 12.18
N VAL A 10 24.70 19.73 11.86
CA VAL A 10 25.38 19.23 10.66
C VAL A 10 24.38 18.70 9.64
N THR A 11 24.67 18.89 8.36
CA THR A 11 24.01 18.13 7.28
C THR A 11 24.69 16.78 7.11
N LEU A 12 23.89 15.78 6.72
CA LEU A 12 24.36 14.43 6.43
C LEU A 12 23.92 14.09 5.01
N GLU A 13 24.86 13.61 4.21
CA GLU A 13 24.68 13.19 2.83
C GLU A 13 25.17 11.74 2.70
N VAL A 14 24.45 10.92 1.91
CA VAL A 14 24.76 9.50 1.74
C VAL A 14 25.19 9.26 0.30
N GLY A 15 26.50 9.07 0.10
CA GLY A 15 27.15 8.67 -1.13
C GLY A 15 26.91 9.58 -2.36
N PRO A 16 27.77 9.49 -3.40
CA PRO A 16 27.45 10.08 -4.69
C PRO A 16 26.48 9.22 -5.51
N GLU A 17 26.42 7.91 -5.23
CA GLU A 17 25.64 6.93 -6.01
C GLU A 17 24.16 6.85 -5.59
N GLN A 18 23.80 7.46 -4.47
CA GLN A 18 22.41 7.47 -4.00
C GLN A 18 21.72 8.81 -4.29
N PRO A 19 20.39 8.80 -4.48
CA PRO A 19 19.64 10.04 -4.58
C PRO A 19 19.92 10.98 -3.40
N PRO A 20 20.00 12.30 -3.61
CA PRO A 20 20.26 13.26 -2.52
C PRO A 20 19.22 13.23 -1.39
N SER A 21 18.03 12.70 -1.66
CA SER A 21 16.96 12.54 -0.68
C SER A 21 17.04 11.24 0.12
N THR A 22 17.97 10.34 -0.20
CA THR A 22 18.04 9.04 0.46
C THR A 22 18.51 9.21 1.90
N SER A 23 17.76 8.61 2.82
CA SER A 23 18.13 8.57 4.22
C SER A 23 19.18 7.48 4.45
N LEU A 24 20.03 7.64 5.47
CA LEU A 24 20.99 6.61 5.84
C LEU A 24 20.35 5.24 6.17
N PRO A 25 19.21 5.16 6.90
CA PRO A 25 18.52 3.90 7.11
C PRO A 25 18.09 3.23 5.80
N ASP A 26 17.54 3.98 4.85
CA ASP A 26 17.09 3.42 3.56
C ASP A 26 18.29 2.91 2.76
N ALA A 27 19.39 3.66 2.76
CA ALA A 27 20.64 3.24 2.14
C ALA A 27 21.18 1.93 2.73
N LEU A 28 21.16 1.79 4.05
CA LEU A 28 21.61 0.59 4.74
C LEU A 28 20.70 -0.62 4.46
N LEU A 29 19.39 -0.41 4.34
CA LEU A 29 18.44 -1.49 4.04
C LEU A 29 18.50 -1.94 2.57
N ALA A 30 18.90 -1.04 1.67
CA ALA A 30 19.07 -1.34 0.25
C ALA A 30 20.45 -1.93 -0.09
N ALA A 31 21.41 -1.86 0.83
CA ALA A 31 22.77 -2.29 0.59
C ALA A 31 22.91 -3.81 0.48
N GLU A 32 23.87 -4.25 -0.32
CA GLU A 32 24.26 -5.65 -0.45
C GLU A 32 25.39 -6.02 0.53
N GLU A 33 25.62 -7.33 0.71
CA GLU A 33 26.80 -7.79 1.46
C GLU A 33 28.08 -7.30 0.79
N ASP A 34 29.07 -6.93 1.61
CA ASP A 34 30.32 -6.29 1.21
C ASP A 34 30.20 -4.88 0.59
N GLU A 35 28.99 -4.33 0.45
CA GLU A 35 28.81 -2.97 -0.07
C GLU A 35 29.36 -1.91 0.90
N CYS A 36 29.94 -0.85 0.33
CA CYS A 36 30.44 0.30 1.07
C CYS A 36 29.56 1.52 0.83
N ILE A 37 28.94 2.02 1.90
CA ILE A 37 28.16 3.25 1.90
C ILE A 37 29.04 4.40 2.38
N GLU A 38 29.22 5.42 1.54
CA GLU A 38 29.90 6.65 1.90
C GLU A 38 28.92 7.62 2.58
N ILE A 39 29.38 8.30 3.61
CA ILE A 39 28.60 9.28 4.37
C ILE A 39 29.43 10.52 4.54
N THR A 40 28.91 11.65 4.10
CA THR A 40 29.54 12.95 4.28
C THR A 40 28.76 13.76 5.28
N ARG A 41 29.46 14.37 6.23
CA ARG A 41 28.90 15.29 7.22
C ARG A 41 29.51 16.67 7.06
N ASN A 42 28.66 17.68 6.90
CA ASN A 42 29.08 19.06 6.69
C ASN A 42 28.50 19.97 7.79
N CYS A 43 29.36 20.75 8.44
CA CYS A 43 28.96 21.86 9.28
C CYS A 43 29.11 23.18 8.51
N TRP A 44 27.98 23.77 8.12
CA TRP A 44 27.97 25.03 7.39
C TRP A 44 28.35 26.25 8.24
N THR A 45 28.36 26.13 9.57
CA THR A 45 28.70 27.22 10.48
C THR A 45 30.21 27.44 10.59
N CYS A 46 30.99 26.38 10.79
CA CYS A 46 32.43 26.48 11.00
C CYS A 46 33.27 25.83 9.88
N GLY A 47 32.63 25.26 8.86
CA GLY A 47 33.30 24.59 7.74
C GLY A 47 33.89 23.22 8.09
N TRP A 48 33.54 22.64 9.23
CA TRP A 48 33.96 21.28 9.57
C TRP A 48 33.31 20.30 8.59
N HIS A 49 34.09 19.34 8.13
CA HIS A 49 33.69 18.32 7.17
C HIS A 49 34.32 16.99 7.57
N GLU A 50 33.55 15.92 7.41
CA GLU A 50 33.96 14.56 7.72
C GLU A 50 33.34 13.59 6.73
N ASP A 51 34.20 12.78 6.10
CA ASP A 51 33.78 11.63 5.31
C ASP A 51 33.95 10.35 6.14
N ARG A 52 32.95 9.50 6.08
CA ARG A 52 32.95 8.17 6.69
C ARG A 52 32.54 7.14 5.65
N GLN A 53 33.00 5.92 5.84
CA GLN A 53 32.58 4.78 5.05
C GLN A 53 32.06 3.70 5.99
N ILE A 54 30.88 3.18 5.71
CA ILE A 54 30.30 2.02 6.37
C ILE A 54 30.37 0.86 5.41
N ARG A 55 30.99 -0.25 5.81
CA ARG A 55 30.99 -1.50 5.04
C ARG A 55 29.99 -2.46 5.66
N VAL A 56 29.12 -3.03 4.84
CA VAL A 56 28.20 -4.09 5.24
C VAL A 56 28.98 -5.40 5.25
N GLU A 57 29.23 -5.97 6.43
CA GLU A 57 29.99 -7.23 6.54
C GLU A 57 29.13 -8.45 6.26
N SER A 58 27.87 -8.44 6.70
CA SER A 58 26.92 -9.54 6.52
C SER A 58 25.48 -9.02 6.67
N ILE A 59 24.54 -9.64 5.96
CA ILE A 59 23.11 -9.35 6.11
C ILE A 59 22.39 -10.65 6.47
N GLU A 60 21.94 -10.75 7.72
CA GLU A 60 21.07 -11.84 8.13
C GLU A 60 19.61 -11.46 7.83
N ALA A 61 19.07 -12.02 6.75
CA ALA A 61 17.66 -11.91 6.43
C ALA A 61 16.90 -13.11 7.03
N THR A 62 15.90 -12.83 7.86
CA THR A 62 14.87 -13.81 8.20
C THR A 62 13.78 -13.77 7.14
N GLU A 63 13.29 -14.92 6.70
CA GLU A 63 12.07 -14.98 5.89
C GLU A 63 10.96 -14.18 6.58
N GLY A 64 10.26 -13.34 5.80
CA GLY A 64 9.07 -12.67 6.30
C GLY A 64 8.01 -13.70 6.70
N ASP A 65 7.08 -13.30 7.57
CA ASP A 65 5.94 -14.14 7.91
C ASP A 65 5.04 -14.29 6.67
N GLU A 66 5.20 -15.39 5.96
CA GLU A 66 4.45 -15.72 4.74
C GLU A 66 2.94 -15.65 5.00
N ALA A 67 2.49 -16.09 6.18
CA ALA A 67 1.07 -16.03 6.56
C ALA A 67 0.59 -14.59 6.80
N ALA A 68 1.47 -13.69 7.24
CA ALA A 68 1.16 -12.26 7.34
C ALA A 68 1.06 -11.60 5.96
N VAL A 69 1.94 -11.97 5.02
CA VAL A 69 1.88 -11.48 3.63
C VAL A 69 0.60 -11.97 2.94
N GLU A 70 0.29 -13.26 3.04
CA GLU A 70 -0.95 -13.83 2.48
C GLU A 70 -2.19 -13.17 3.09
N ARG A 71 -2.19 -12.94 4.40
CA ARG A 71 -3.29 -12.23 5.07
C ARG A 71 -3.45 -10.80 4.56
N ALA A 72 -2.34 -10.07 4.34
CA ALA A 72 -2.40 -8.71 3.82
C ALA A 72 -2.97 -8.69 2.39
N MET A 73 -2.57 -9.64 1.53
CA MET A 73 -3.13 -9.78 0.19
C MET A 73 -4.64 -10.06 0.22
N LEU A 74 -5.10 -10.98 1.08
CA LEU A 74 -6.53 -11.29 1.22
C LEU A 74 -7.33 -10.08 1.73
N LEU A 75 -6.76 -9.28 2.63
CA LEU A 75 -7.42 -8.07 3.13
C LEU A 75 -7.55 -6.98 2.06
N ASP A 76 -6.55 -6.86 1.19
CA ASP A 76 -6.58 -5.93 0.05
C ASP A 76 -7.68 -6.34 -0.95
N GLU A 77 -7.74 -7.63 -1.31
CA GLU A 77 -8.80 -8.20 -2.16
C GLU A 77 -10.20 -7.97 -1.58
N ILE A 78 -10.39 -8.23 -0.28
CA ILE A 78 -11.66 -7.96 0.40
C ILE A 78 -11.99 -6.46 0.36
N THR A 79 -11.00 -5.58 0.52
CA THR A 79 -11.22 -4.13 0.50
C THR A 79 -11.66 -3.65 -0.88
N ASP A 80 -11.02 -4.16 -1.93
CA ASP A 80 -11.40 -3.88 -3.32
C ASP A 80 -12.80 -4.39 -3.66
N GLU A 81 -13.14 -5.61 -3.25
CA GLU A 81 -14.49 -6.16 -3.41
C GLU A 81 -15.54 -5.32 -2.67
N LEU A 82 -15.25 -4.92 -1.42
CA LEU A 82 -16.13 -4.04 -0.64
C LEU A 82 -16.30 -2.66 -1.29
N SER A 83 -15.25 -2.12 -1.91
CA SER A 83 -15.32 -0.83 -2.62
C SER A 83 -16.24 -0.91 -3.86
N THR A 84 -16.36 -2.08 -4.47
CA THR A 84 -17.25 -2.33 -5.61
C THR A 84 -18.72 -2.44 -5.18
N ILE A 85 -18.99 -2.73 -3.90
CA ILE A 85 -20.34 -2.76 -3.34
C ILE A 85 -20.77 -1.30 -3.02
N ASP A 86 -21.23 -0.59 -4.07
CA ASP A 86 -21.67 0.81 -4.05
C ASP A 86 -22.54 1.19 -2.83
N SER A 87 -23.48 0.30 -2.45
CA SER A 87 -24.24 0.41 -1.21
C SER A 87 -25.05 -0.86 -0.99
N LEU A 88 -24.72 -1.58 0.09
CA LEU A 88 -25.48 -2.75 0.52
C LEU A 88 -26.95 -2.41 0.86
N ALA A 89 -27.22 -1.16 1.28
CA ALA A 89 -28.57 -0.67 1.47
C ALA A 89 -29.32 -0.55 0.14
N THR A 90 -28.69 0.04 -0.89
CA THR A 90 -29.28 0.18 -2.22
C THR A 90 -29.60 -1.18 -2.85
N LEU A 91 -28.69 -2.17 -2.75
CA LEU A 91 -28.94 -3.53 -3.23
C LEU A 91 -30.13 -4.20 -2.51
N LYS A 92 -30.26 -4.01 -1.20
CA LYS A 92 -31.41 -4.53 -0.43
C LYS A 92 -32.72 -3.87 -0.86
N ASP A 93 -32.71 -2.56 -1.10
CA ASP A 93 -33.89 -1.82 -1.55
C ASP A 93 -34.32 -2.24 -2.95
N THR A 94 -33.37 -2.40 -3.89
CA THR A 94 -33.63 -2.92 -5.23
C THR A 94 -34.22 -4.34 -5.17
N LEU A 95 -33.66 -5.23 -4.34
CA LEU A 95 -34.20 -6.59 -4.16
C LEU A 95 -35.63 -6.59 -3.60
N ALA A 96 -35.91 -5.71 -2.64
CA ALA A 96 -37.24 -5.57 -2.07
C ALA A 96 -38.25 -5.11 -3.13
N GLU A 97 -37.86 -4.18 -3.99
CA GLU A 97 -38.71 -3.68 -5.07
C GLU A 97 -38.97 -4.74 -6.16
N VAL A 98 -37.95 -5.50 -6.58
CA VAL A 98 -38.13 -6.64 -7.50
C VAL A 98 -39.13 -7.66 -6.94
N ARG A 99 -39.05 -7.97 -5.64
CA ARG A 99 -40.00 -8.87 -4.96
C ARG A 99 -41.40 -8.30 -4.85
N ARG A 100 -41.56 -6.98 -4.83
CA ARG A 100 -42.87 -6.31 -4.86
C ARG A 100 -43.46 -6.43 -6.26
N GLN A 101 -42.68 -6.12 -7.30
CA GLN A 101 -43.12 -6.19 -8.69
C GLN A 101 -43.59 -7.59 -9.08
N ARG A 102 -42.83 -8.65 -8.76
CA ARG A 102 -43.24 -10.05 -8.99
C ARG A 102 -44.55 -10.44 -8.29
N ARG A 103 -44.92 -9.79 -7.18
CA ARG A 103 -46.20 -10.04 -6.50
C ARG A 103 -47.36 -9.31 -7.14
N LEU A 104 -47.08 -8.23 -7.87
CA LEU A 104 -48.05 -7.40 -8.55
C LEU A 104 -48.24 -7.79 -10.01
N GLU A 105 -47.30 -8.54 -10.60
CA GLU A 105 -47.49 -9.19 -11.90
C GLU A 105 -48.61 -10.24 -11.79
N PRO A 106 -49.75 -10.05 -12.49
CA PRO A 106 -50.80 -11.05 -12.50
C PRO A 106 -50.31 -12.25 -13.31
N THR A 107 -50.49 -13.47 -12.78
CA THR A 107 -50.37 -14.70 -13.56
C THR A 107 -51.36 -14.63 -14.71
N THR A 108 -50.86 -14.27 -15.90
CA THR A 108 -51.57 -14.42 -17.16
C THR A 108 -51.75 -15.91 -17.41
N THR A 109 -52.79 -16.48 -16.80
CA THR A 109 -53.35 -17.75 -17.26
C THR A 109 -54.16 -17.37 -18.49
N GLU A 110 -53.55 -17.48 -19.66
CA GLU A 110 -54.25 -17.44 -20.94
C GLU A 110 -55.34 -18.51 -20.91
N THR A 111 -56.58 -18.08 -20.65
CA THR A 111 -57.76 -18.82 -21.09
C THR A 111 -58.14 -18.21 -22.42
N ASP A 112 -57.50 -18.67 -23.49
CA ASP A 112 -57.93 -18.32 -24.84
C ASP A 112 -59.11 -19.22 -25.23
N ARG A 113 -60.21 -18.51 -25.51
CA ARG A 113 -61.42 -18.82 -26.29
C ARG A 113 -61.63 -20.26 -26.78
N ASP A 114 -62.88 -20.73 -26.65
CA ASP A 114 -63.74 -20.69 -27.84
C ASP A 114 -65.24 -20.55 -27.54
N THR A 115 -65.86 -19.62 -28.27
CA THR A 115 -67.28 -19.29 -28.25
C THR A 115 -67.91 -19.68 -29.58
N THR A 116 -68.96 -20.52 -29.50
CA THR A 116 -70.16 -20.56 -30.35
C THR A 116 -70.03 -20.98 -31.83
N GLY A 117 -70.67 -22.10 -32.17
CA GLY A 117 -71.16 -22.43 -33.51
C GLY A 117 -72.50 -23.16 -33.39
N GLU A 118 -73.47 -22.69 -34.18
CA GLU A 118 -74.91 -23.02 -34.26
C GLU A 118 -75.28 -24.51 -34.34
#